data_AF-A0A0C1RNE6-F1
#
_entry.id   AF-A0A0C1RNE6-F1
#
_cell.length_a   1.000
_cell.length_b   1.000
_cell.length_c   1.000
_cell.angle_alpha   90.00
_cell.angle_beta   90.00
_cell.angle_gamma   90.00
#
_symmetry.space_group_name_H-M   'P 1'
#
loop_
_entity.id
_entity.type
_entity.pdbx_description
1 polymer ?
#
loop_
_entity_poly.entity_id
_entity_poly.type
_entity_poly.pdbx_seq_one_letter_code
_entity_poly.pdbx_strand_id
1 'polypeptide(L)'
;MKLETFNDVLASIKKNPKRSFHLLLGNGFSIAYDSGIFSYNAMHDFITKQVDKDLSTILSVIETKNFEVIMQYLDNFSALIDAFGGYPKLKKRVDAASSKLKMSLLGAVKELHPEHVFKIPDVQSNACANFLKVFLDSGGNIFSTNYDLLLYWVLMRNNIVKHVDGCGRELENITDEFVPPEEQVWSELTWGKYRDEQNVFYLHGALPFFDNGIEVIKEEYDIYNYLLQKISARMEKGEYPIFVTAGDGQQKLQHIMHNQYLTYCYEELCGTEGSLVTFGFNFGSCDEHIIDAINKAAKHGRKVKDKLWSMYIGVYSNDDRKHIEQIADKFKCKVHIYDATTANIWGIKKSKT
;
A
#
# COMPACT_ATOMS: atom_id res chain seq x y z
N MET A 1 10.98 -10.98 22.48
CA MET A 1 11.30 -11.89 21.35
C MET A 1 12.79 -11.76 20.99
N LYS A 2 13.42 -12.73 20.31
CA LYS A 2 14.81 -12.55 19.81
C LYS A 2 14.78 -11.60 18.60
N LEU A 3 15.65 -10.58 18.59
CA LEU A 3 15.84 -9.72 17.42
C LEU A 3 16.73 -10.44 16.41
N GLU A 4 16.18 -10.75 15.25
CA GLU A 4 16.85 -11.38 14.12
C GLU A 4 17.41 -10.32 13.15
N THR A 5 18.25 -10.74 12.20
CA THR A 5 18.66 -9.93 11.04
C THR A 5 17.88 -10.34 9.80
N PHE A 6 17.89 -9.52 8.75
CA PHE A 6 17.29 -9.92 7.49
C PHE A 6 17.97 -11.16 6.87
N ASN A 7 19.27 -11.37 7.14
CA ASN A 7 19.96 -12.60 6.74
C ASN A 7 19.38 -13.86 7.40
N ASP A 8 18.87 -13.75 8.64
CA ASP A 8 18.18 -14.85 9.30
C ASP A 8 16.82 -15.14 8.62
N VAL A 9 16.12 -14.09 8.16
CA VAL A 9 14.90 -14.23 7.34
C VAL A 9 15.22 -14.96 6.03
N LEU A 10 16.27 -14.54 5.31
CA LEU A 10 16.73 -15.21 4.08
C LEU A 10 17.14 -16.66 4.34
N ALA A 11 17.77 -16.95 5.47
CA ALA A 11 18.11 -18.33 5.86
C ALA A 11 16.85 -19.16 6.10
N SER A 12 15.79 -18.58 6.68
CA SER A 12 14.49 -19.25 6.85
C SER A 12 13.84 -19.57 5.51
N ILE A 13 13.87 -18.63 4.55
CA ILE A 13 13.35 -18.85 3.19
C ILE A 13 14.07 -20.03 2.53
N LYS A 14 15.41 -20.00 2.52
CA LYS A 14 16.24 -21.06 1.92
C LYS A 14 16.02 -22.44 2.57
N LYS A 15 15.79 -22.47 3.88
CA LYS A 15 15.56 -23.72 4.63
C LYS A 15 14.19 -24.33 4.35
N ASN A 16 13.22 -23.55 3.86
CA ASN A 16 11.84 -24.00 3.63
C ASN A 16 11.43 -23.82 2.16
N PRO A 17 12.06 -24.53 1.20
CA PRO A 17 11.87 -24.30 -0.24
C PRO A 17 10.46 -24.65 -0.77
N LYS A 18 9.65 -25.38 0.01
CA LYS A 18 8.25 -25.71 -0.33
C LYS A 18 7.24 -24.76 0.30
N ARG A 19 7.70 -23.74 1.05
CA ARG A 19 6.85 -22.79 1.74
C ARG A 19 6.91 -21.46 1.00
N SER A 20 5.75 -20.92 0.66
CA SER A 20 5.63 -19.55 0.16
C SER A 20 5.97 -18.53 1.24
N PHE A 21 6.80 -17.54 0.89
CA PHE A 21 7.08 -16.37 1.71
C PHE A 21 6.52 -15.13 1.03
N HIS A 22 5.49 -14.57 1.63
CA HIS A 22 4.80 -13.38 1.18
C HIS A 22 5.47 -12.14 1.77
N LEU A 23 5.32 -11.00 1.12
CA LEU A 23 5.84 -9.71 1.56
C LEU A 23 4.69 -8.73 1.76
N LEU A 24 4.62 -8.06 2.90
CA LEU A 24 3.73 -6.92 3.15
C LEU A 24 4.58 -5.64 3.29
N LEU A 25 4.39 -4.71 2.37
CA LEU A 25 5.04 -3.41 2.35
C LEU A 25 4.13 -2.35 2.98
N GLY A 26 4.68 -1.62 3.95
CA GLY A 26 4.07 -0.42 4.52
C GLY A 26 4.85 0.85 4.17
N ASN A 27 4.36 2.00 4.64
CA ASN A 27 4.90 3.32 4.29
C ASN A 27 6.41 3.45 4.56
N GLY A 28 6.94 2.66 5.51
CA GLY A 28 8.38 2.59 5.76
C GLY A 28 9.22 2.09 4.57
N PHE A 29 8.63 1.39 3.60
CA PHE A 29 9.27 1.04 2.31
C PHE A 29 9.71 2.29 1.55
N SER A 30 8.80 3.25 1.41
CA SER A 30 9.02 4.49 0.67
C SER A 30 9.83 5.50 1.49
N ILE A 31 9.64 5.53 2.82
CA ILE A 31 10.49 6.31 3.73
C ILE A 31 11.95 5.80 3.68
N ALA A 32 12.15 4.48 3.53
CA ALA A 32 13.50 3.91 3.41
C ALA A 32 14.20 4.30 2.10
N TYR A 33 13.44 4.66 1.06
CA TYR A 33 13.99 5.23 -0.17
C TYR A 33 14.43 6.67 0.05
N ASP A 34 13.50 7.51 0.50
CA ASP A 34 13.76 8.92 0.79
C ASP A 34 12.80 9.46 1.87
N SER A 35 13.32 9.61 3.08
CA SER A 35 12.57 10.19 4.20
C SER A 35 12.23 11.67 4.03
N GLY A 36 12.97 12.40 3.19
CA GLY A 36 12.69 13.81 2.87
C GLY A 36 11.45 13.97 1.98
N ILE A 37 11.04 12.90 1.30
CA ILE A 37 9.88 12.88 0.40
C ILE A 37 8.69 12.17 1.05
N PHE A 38 8.89 10.96 1.56
CA PHE A 38 7.81 10.05 1.95
C PHE A 38 7.48 10.06 3.45
N SER A 39 8.17 10.88 4.25
CA SER A 39 7.85 10.97 5.68
C SER A 39 6.57 11.77 5.95
N TYR A 40 5.92 11.44 7.06
CA TYR A 40 4.80 12.23 7.58
C TYR A 40 5.16 13.71 7.78
N ASN A 41 6.42 14.00 8.13
CA ASN A 41 6.92 15.38 8.23
C ASN A 41 6.88 16.10 6.88
N ALA A 42 7.39 15.48 5.82
CA ALA A 42 7.45 16.08 4.49
C ALA A 42 6.03 16.40 3.96
N MET A 43 5.11 15.46 4.12
CA MET A 43 3.70 15.66 3.75
C MET A 43 3.02 16.74 4.61
N HIS A 44 3.29 16.79 5.92
CA HIS A 44 2.79 17.84 6.81
C HIS A 44 3.28 19.22 6.42
N ASP A 45 4.57 19.36 6.11
CA ASP A 45 5.16 20.63 5.71
C ASP A 45 4.62 21.09 4.34
N PHE A 46 4.32 20.16 3.43
CA PHE A 46 3.66 20.48 2.16
C PHE A 46 2.24 20.99 2.36
N ILE A 47 1.43 20.31 3.18
CA ILE A 47 0.02 20.69 3.40
C ILE A 47 -0.09 21.99 4.19
N THR A 48 0.78 22.23 5.17
CA THR A 48 0.79 23.47 5.97
C THR A 48 1.12 24.70 5.12
N LYS A 49 1.85 24.54 4.01
CA LYS A 49 2.11 25.62 3.05
C LYS A 49 0.90 25.96 2.18
N GLN A 50 -0.10 25.09 2.09
CA GLN A 50 -1.34 25.39 1.41
C GLN A 50 -2.15 26.38 2.26
N VAL A 51 -2.54 27.52 1.69
CA VAL A 51 -3.24 28.61 2.38
C VAL A 51 -4.72 28.25 2.60
N ASP A 52 -5.01 27.17 3.34
CA ASP A 52 -6.37 26.82 3.79
C ASP A 52 -6.50 27.01 5.30
N LYS A 53 -7.44 27.87 5.70
CA LYS A 53 -7.65 28.26 7.10
C LYS A 53 -8.17 27.11 7.96
N ASP A 54 -9.01 26.23 7.40
CA ASP A 54 -9.59 25.12 8.14
C ASP A 54 -8.54 24.03 8.37
N LEU A 55 -7.78 23.68 7.33
CA LEU A 55 -6.68 22.72 7.45
C LEU A 55 -5.59 23.22 8.39
N SER A 56 -5.19 24.49 8.25
CA SER A 56 -4.20 25.11 9.16
C SER A 56 -4.67 25.06 10.62
N THR A 57 -5.96 25.28 10.87
CA THR A 57 -6.52 25.20 12.23
C THR A 57 -6.45 23.77 12.76
N ILE A 58 -6.88 22.79 11.96
CA ILE A 58 -6.85 21.36 12.33
C ILE A 58 -5.42 20.91 12.67
N LEU A 59 -4.46 21.22 11.79
CA LEU A 59 -3.06 20.85 11.98
C LEU A 59 -2.41 21.57 13.17
N SER A 60 -2.87 22.78 13.53
CA SER A 60 -2.34 23.49 14.71
C SER A 60 -2.81 22.92 16.05
N VAL A 61 -3.95 22.21 16.05
CA VAL A 61 -4.56 21.65 17.27
C VAL A 61 -4.14 20.19 17.47
N ILE A 62 -3.84 19.47 16.39
CA ILE A 62 -3.49 18.05 16.46
C ILE A 62 -1.97 17.88 16.57
N GLU A 63 -1.51 17.22 17.64
CA GLU A 63 -0.08 17.01 17.91
C GLU A 63 0.58 15.94 17.03
N THR A 64 -0.21 15.13 16.33
CA THR A 64 0.31 14.09 15.44
C THR A 64 0.41 14.57 13.99
N LYS A 65 1.47 14.14 13.30
CA LYS A 65 1.65 14.35 11.85
C LYS A 65 1.19 13.17 11.00
N ASN A 66 0.70 12.10 11.64
CA ASN A 66 0.14 10.95 10.93
C ASN A 66 -1.25 11.31 10.40
N PHE A 67 -1.36 11.45 9.08
CA PHE A 67 -2.60 11.83 8.41
C PHE A 67 -3.75 10.85 8.63
N GLU A 68 -3.47 9.55 8.72
CA GLU A 68 -4.52 8.56 8.98
C GLU A 68 -5.18 8.82 10.34
N VAL A 69 -4.39 9.17 11.34
CA VAL A 69 -4.88 9.53 12.69
C VAL A 69 -5.61 10.87 12.66
N ILE A 70 -5.11 11.86 11.92
CA ILE A 70 -5.79 13.17 11.75
C ILE A 70 -7.17 12.97 11.12
N MET A 71 -7.26 12.17 10.05
CA MET A 71 -8.53 11.87 9.39
C MET A 71 -9.48 11.09 10.30
N GLN A 72 -8.97 10.13 11.08
CA GLN A 72 -9.75 9.42 12.09
C GLN A 72 -10.36 10.38 13.13
N TYR A 73 -9.63 11.39 13.58
CA TYR A 73 -10.19 12.41 14.49
C TYR A 73 -11.31 13.23 13.86
N LEU A 74 -11.16 13.61 12.58
CA LEU A 74 -12.20 14.34 11.86
C LEU A 74 -13.47 13.50 11.66
N ASP A 75 -13.32 12.23 11.32
CA ASP A 75 -14.44 11.31 11.10
C ASP A 75 -15.19 11.04 12.41
N ASN A 76 -14.45 10.77 13.50
CA ASN A 76 -15.02 10.62 14.84
C ASN A 76 -15.76 11.88 15.27
N PHE A 77 -15.18 13.06 15.02
CA PHE A 77 -15.83 14.32 15.37
C PHE A 77 -17.11 14.55 14.56
N SER A 78 -17.10 14.25 13.25
CA SER A 78 -18.29 14.34 12.41
C SER A 78 -19.41 13.41 12.91
N ALA A 79 -19.06 12.15 13.26
CA ALA A 79 -20.01 11.20 13.81
C ALA A 79 -20.61 11.64 15.16
N LEU A 80 -19.81 12.27 16.03
CA LEU A 80 -20.29 12.82 17.29
C LEU A 80 -21.22 14.03 17.08
N ILE A 81 -20.92 14.91 16.12
CA ILE A 81 -21.81 16.03 15.78
C ILE A 81 -23.19 15.50 15.37
N ASP A 82 -23.24 14.45 14.55
CA ASP A 82 -24.51 13.82 14.15
C ASP A 82 -25.23 13.20 15.33
N ALA A 83 -24.53 12.40 16.14
CA ALA A 83 -25.12 11.67 17.26
C ALA A 83 -25.74 12.61 18.32
N PHE A 84 -25.12 13.77 18.57
CA PHE A 84 -25.62 14.75 19.53
C PHE A 84 -26.60 15.78 18.94
N GLY A 85 -26.99 15.65 17.67
CA GLY A 85 -27.86 16.62 17.00
C GLY A 85 -27.22 18.01 16.90
N GLY A 86 -25.90 18.05 16.73
CA GLY A 86 -25.13 19.28 16.61
C GLY A 86 -25.45 20.05 15.33
N TYR A 87 -24.88 21.26 15.22
CA TYR A 87 -25.20 22.18 14.12
C TYR A 87 -24.84 21.58 12.74
N PRO A 88 -25.80 21.43 11.80
CA PRO A 88 -25.52 20.88 10.47
C PRO A 88 -24.46 21.65 9.68
N LYS A 89 -24.32 22.96 9.95
CA LYS A 89 -23.28 23.81 9.37
C LYS A 89 -21.88 23.42 9.84
N LEU A 90 -21.72 23.03 11.11
CA LEU A 90 -20.45 22.58 11.65
C LEU A 90 -20.06 21.23 11.05
N LYS A 91 -21.00 20.28 10.99
CA LYS A 91 -20.79 18.98 10.34
C LYS A 91 -20.29 19.14 8.91
N LYS A 92 -21.01 19.94 8.09
CA LYS A 92 -20.60 20.22 6.70
C LYS A 92 -19.20 20.81 6.59
N ARG A 93 -18.80 21.66 7.53
CA ARG A 93 -17.44 22.25 7.55
C ARG A 93 -16.38 21.19 7.88
N VAL A 94 -16.67 20.28 8.82
CA VAL A 94 -15.77 19.17 9.19
C VAL A 94 -15.65 18.18 8.02
N ASP A 95 -16.75 17.77 7.41
CA ASP A 95 -16.75 16.84 6.25
C ASP A 95 -16.00 17.44 5.06
N ALA A 96 -16.19 18.75 4.81
CA ALA A 96 -15.47 19.46 3.76
C ALA A 96 -13.97 19.56 4.07
N ALA A 97 -13.60 19.79 5.34
CA ALA A 97 -12.19 19.82 5.74
C ALA A 97 -11.52 18.43 5.62
N SER A 98 -12.22 17.35 6.00
CA SER A 98 -11.74 15.97 5.81
C SER A 98 -11.54 15.66 4.33
N SER A 99 -12.51 16.01 3.48
CA SER A 99 -12.41 15.84 2.03
C SER A 99 -11.25 16.63 1.43
N LYS A 100 -11.07 17.90 1.85
CA LYS A 100 -9.93 18.73 1.44
C LYS A 100 -8.60 18.13 1.87
N LEU A 101 -8.51 17.63 3.10
CA LEU A 101 -7.27 17.01 3.61
C LEU A 101 -6.89 15.79 2.76
N LYS A 102 -7.85 14.93 2.43
CA LYS A 102 -7.64 13.78 1.53
C LYS A 102 -7.11 14.23 0.16
N MET A 103 -7.71 15.27 -0.41
CA MET A 103 -7.29 15.86 -1.67
C MET A 103 -5.88 16.49 -1.61
N SER A 104 -5.59 17.23 -0.55
CA SER A 104 -4.28 17.83 -0.32
C SER A 104 -3.20 16.75 -0.09
N LEU A 105 -3.54 15.62 0.52
CA LEU A 105 -2.64 14.48 0.68
C LEU A 105 -2.33 13.82 -0.67
N LEU A 106 -3.35 13.56 -1.50
CA LEU A 106 -3.13 13.05 -2.86
C LEU A 106 -2.25 14.01 -3.68
N GLY A 107 -2.51 15.32 -3.57
CA GLY A 107 -1.66 16.35 -4.16
C GLY A 107 -0.23 16.35 -3.62
N ALA A 108 -0.05 16.16 -2.30
CA ALA A 108 1.28 16.09 -1.68
C ALA A 108 2.06 14.87 -2.17
N VAL A 109 1.43 13.70 -2.20
CA VAL A 109 2.07 12.48 -2.71
C VAL A 109 2.48 12.70 -4.15
N LYS A 110 1.63 13.28 -5.01
CA LYS A 110 1.96 13.61 -6.41
C LYS A 110 3.15 14.57 -6.53
N GLU A 111 3.13 15.70 -5.82
CA GLU A 111 4.12 16.78 -5.98
C GLU A 111 5.48 16.45 -5.35
N LEU A 112 5.49 15.68 -4.27
CA LEU A 112 6.72 15.24 -3.61
C LEU A 112 7.33 14.03 -4.30
N HIS A 113 6.53 13.20 -4.97
CA HIS A 113 7.04 12.03 -5.70
C HIS A 113 8.11 12.45 -6.70
N PRO A 114 9.16 11.64 -6.93
CA PRO A 114 9.99 11.86 -8.10
C PRO A 114 9.11 11.94 -9.36
N GLU A 115 9.53 12.73 -10.34
CA GLU A 115 8.69 13.08 -11.50
C GLU A 115 8.42 11.87 -12.42
N HIS A 116 9.38 10.96 -12.54
CA HIS A 116 9.28 9.78 -13.41
C HIS A 116 10.15 8.62 -12.92
N VAL A 117 9.84 7.41 -13.39
CA VAL A 117 10.51 6.13 -13.04
C VAL A 117 12.04 6.19 -13.10
N PHE A 118 12.62 6.93 -14.06
CA PHE A 118 14.09 7.06 -14.19
C PHE A 118 14.78 7.93 -13.12
N LYS A 119 14.03 8.63 -12.26
CA LYS A 119 14.62 9.38 -11.13
C LYS A 119 15.16 8.45 -10.04
N ILE A 120 14.63 7.23 -9.93
CA ILE A 120 15.23 6.20 -9.08
C ILE A 120 16.57 5.81 -9.72
N PRO A 121 17.72 5.93 -9.05
CA PRO A 121 18.99 5.44 -9.58
C PRO A 121 18.95 3.94 -9.90
N ASP A 122 19.59 3.51 -11.00
CA ASP A 122 19.60 2.10 -11.42
C ASP A 122 20.06 1.15 -10.32
N VAL A 123 21.08 1.53 -9.55
CA VAL A 123 21.61 0.72 -8.45
C VAL A 123 20.54 0.48 -7.37
N GLN A 124 19.76 1.51 -7.03
CA GLN A 124 18.71 1.42 -6.01
C GLN A 124 17.51 0.62 -6.53
N SER A 125 17.11 0.89 -7.77
CA SER A 125 16.05 0.16 -8.47
C SER A 125 16.35 -1.34 -8.56
N ASN A 126 17.57 -1.70 -8.98
CA ASN A 126 18.03 -3.09 -9.06
C ASN A 126 18.13 -3.74 -7.67
N ALA A 127 18.62 -3.02 -6.65
CA ALA A 127 18.67 -3.54 -5.28
C ALA A 127 17.26 -3.89 -4.77
N CYS A 128 16.29 -3.00 -4.99
CA CYS A 128 14.91 -3.22 -4.58
C CYS A 128 14.28 -4.37 -5.35
N ALA A 129 14.48 -4.44 -6.67
CA ALA A 129 13.98 -5.55 -7.47
C ALA A 129 14.53 -6.91 -7.02
N ASN A 130 15.82 -6.98 -6.65
CA ASN A 130 16.40 -8.20 -6.07
C ASN A 130 15.79 -8.56 -4.72
N PHE A 131 15.46 -7.58 -3.88
CA PHE A 131 14.74 -7.80 -2.63
C PHE A 131 13.33 -8.37 -2.88
N LEU A 132 12.55 -7.78 -3.79
CA LEU A 132 11.21 -8.27 -4.15
C LEU A 132 11.26 -9.68 -4.76
N LYS A 133 12.27 -9.95 -5.59
CA LYS A 133 12.48 -11.24 -6.25
C LYS A 133 12.59 -12.40 -5.25
N VAL A 134 13.18 -12.19 -4.07
CA VAL A 134 13.29 -13.23 -3.04
C VAL A 134 11.92 -13.83 -2.68
N PHE A 135 10.89 -13.00 -2.59
CA PHE A 135 9.54 -13.40 -2.19
C PHE A 135 8.77 -14.04 -3.34
N LEU A 136 8.85 -13.42 -4.52
CA LEU A 136 8.19 -13.94 -5.72
C LEU A 136 8.78 -15.29 -6.17
N ASP A 137 10.11 -15.46 -6.09
CA ASP A 137 10.77 -16.74 -6.39
C ASP A 137 10.43 -17.83 -5.36
N SER A 138 9.97 -17.46 -4.16
CA SER A 138 9.48 -18.41 -3.17
C SER A 138 8.04 -18.90 -3.45
N GLY A 139 7.40 -18.41 -4.51
CA GLY A 139 5.98 -18.64 -4.79
C GLY A 139 5.07 -17.86 -3.85
N GLY A 140 5.56 -16.76 -3.29
CA GLY A 140 4.79 -15.84 -2.46
C GLY A 140 4.27 -14.62 -3.25
N ASN A 141 3.42 -13.86 -2.58
CA ASN A 141 2.79 -12.65 -3.11
C ASN A 141 3.36 -11.40 -2.43
N ILE A 142 3.29 -10.26 -3.12
CA ILE A 142 3.62 -8.95 -2.59
C ILE A 142 2.32 -8.19 -2.34
N PHE A 143 2.10 -7.81 -1.09
CA PHE A 143 1.05 -6.93 -0.64
C PHE A 143 1.65 -5.57 -0.31
N SER A 144 0.95 -4.50 -0.67
CA SER A 144 1.35 -3.12 -0.37
C SER A 144 0.19 -2.35 0.21
N THR A 145 0.44 -1.60 1.28
CA THR A 145 -0.46 -0.55 1.76
C THR A 145 -0.02 0.85 1.31
N ASN A 146 1.03 0.91 0.50
CA ASN A 146 1.58 2.18 0.03
C ASN A 146 0.81 2.69 -1.17
N TYR A 147 0.59 3.99 -1.16
CA TYR A 147 -0.17 4.69 -2.19
C TYR A 147 0.71 5.22 -3.34
N ASP A 148 2.01 5.35 -3.10
CA ASP A 148 2.97 5.91 -4.04
C ASP A 148 3.29 4.99 -5.23
N LEU A 149 4.11 5.49 -6.16
CA LEU A 149 4.46 4.79 -7.39
C LEU A 149 5.77 3.99 -7.29
N LEU A 150 6.48 3.99 -6.15
CA LEU A 150 7.82 3.39 -6.07
C LEU A 150 7.79 1.89 -6.34
N LEU A 151 6.87 1.16 -5.71
CA LEU A 151 6.74 -0.29 -5.94
C LEU A 151 6.44 -0.57 -7.41
N TYR A 152 5.43 0.11 -7.96
CA TYR A 152 5.04 0.00 -9.36
C TYR A 152 6.22 0.27 -10.30
N TRP A 153 6.99 1.33 -10.05
CA TRP A 153 8.16 1.70 -10.85
C TRP A 153 9.30 0.70 -10.78
N VAL A 154 9.59 0.15 -9.61
CA VAL A 154 10.59 -0.91 -9.47
C VAL A 154 10.14 -2.16 -10.24
N LEU A 155 8.88 -2.54 -10.15
CA LEU A 155 8.35 -3.70 -10.87
C LEU A 155 8.42 -3.51 -12.39
N MET A 156 7.99 -2.35 -12.90
CA MET A 156 7.97 -2.05 -14.34
C MET A 156 9.36 -1.90 -14.95
N ARG A 157 10.34 -1.37 -14.20
CA ARG A 157 11.68 -1.11 -14.74
C ARG A 157 12.58 -2.34 -14.76
N ASN A 158 12.28 -3.36 -13.96
CA ASN A 158 13.18 -4.49 -13.73
C ASN A 158 12.57 -5.82 -14.19
N ASN A 159 13.02 -6.31 -15.35
CA ASN A 159 12.54 -7.57 -15.94
C ASN A 159 12.94 -8.85 -15.18
N ILE A 160 13.70 -8.74 -14.08
CA ILE A 160 14.12 -9.88 -13.24
C ILE A 160 12.98 -10.40 -12.34
N VAL A 161 11.91 -9.62 -12.20
CA VAL A 161 10.75 -9.88 -11.36
C VAL A 161 9.55 -10.18 -12.27
N LYS A 162 9.05 -11.42 -12.19
CA LYS A 162 7.78 -11.79 -12.83
C LYS A 162 6.63 -11.31 -11.95
N HIS A 163 5.97 -10.23 -12.36
CA HIS A 163 4.88 -9.62 -11.61
C HIS A 163 3.63 -9.48 -12.47
N VAL A 164 2.48 -9.65 -11.82
CA VAL A 164 1.15 -9.48 -12.40
C VAL A 164 0.29 -8.84 -11.31
N ASP A 165 -0.37 -7.73 -11.63
CA ASP A 165 -1.27 -7.00 -10.73
C ASP A 165 -2.76 -7.20 -11.07
N GLY A 166 -3.04 -8.19 -11.93
CA GLY A 166 -4.38 -8.58 -12.36
C GLY A 166 -4.93 -7.77 -13.53
N CYS A 167 -4.22 -6.71 -13.95
CA CYS A 167 -4.66 -5.81 -15.01
C CYS A 167 -4.28 -6.30 -16.41
N GLY A 168 -5.21 -6.20 -17.36
CA GLY A 168 -4.96 -6.52 -18.76
C GLY A 168 -5.89 -5.73 -19.69
N ARG A 169 -5.67 -5.87 -21.00
CA ARG A 169 -6.53 -5.28 -22.04
C ARG A 169 -7.32 -6.36 -22.75
N GLU A 170 -8.57 -6.08 -23.04
CA GLU A 170 -9.41 -6.93 -23.87
C GLU A 170 -9.51 -6.37 -25.29
N LEU A 171 -9.66 -7.27 -26.26
CA LEU A 171 -9.91 -6.86 -27.62
C LEU A 171 -11.41 -6.56 -27.72
N GLU A 172 -11.78 -5.32 -27.96
CA GLU A 172 -13.19 -4.89 -27.93
C GLU A 172 -13.92 -5.23 -29.23
N ASN A 173 -13.22 -5.20 -30.36
CA ASN A 173 -13.80 -5.48 -31.66
C ASN A 173 -13.68 -6.96 -32.05
N ILE A 174 -13.81 -7.88 -31.10
CA ILE A 174 -13.87 -9.32 -31.40
C ILE A 174 -15.10 -9.59 -32.27
N THR A 175 -14.87 -10.21 -33.42
CA THR A 175 -15.90 -10.77 -34.29
C THR A 175 -15.68 -12.28 -34.45
N ASP A 176 -16.63 -12.98 -35.06
CA ASP A 176 -16.46 -14.40 -35.44
C ASP A 176 -15.39 -14.58 -36.55
N GLU A 177 -14.89 -13.48 -37.12
CA GLU A 177 -13.86 -13.45 -38.16
C GLU A 177 -12.50 -13.02 -37.58
N PHE A 178 -11.43 -13.34 -38.28
CA PHE A 178 -10.09 -12.90 -37.90
C PHE A 178 -9.99 -11.37 -38.03
N VAL A 179 -9.67 -10.69 -36.93
CA VAL A 179 -9.38 -9.25 -36.91
C VAL A 179 -7.88 -9.03 -37.11
N PRO A 180 -7.44 -8.44 -38.24
CA PRO A 180 -6.04 -8.12 -38.48
C PRO A 180 -5.45 -7.22 -37.38
N PRO A 181 -4.17 -7.37 -36.98
CA PRO A 181 -3.55 -6.59 -35.91
C PRO A 181 -3.70 -5.07 -36.04
N GLU A 182 -3.68 -4.54 -37.27
CA GLU A 182 -3.86 -3.13 -37.59
C GLU A 182 -5.27 -2.59 -37.33
N GLU A 183 -6.27 -3.47 -37.27
CA GLU A 183 -7.68 -3.13 -37.01
C GLU A 183 -8.09 -3.41 -35.56
N GLN A 184 -7.20 -3.98 -34.73
CA GLN A 184 -7.52 -4.34 -33.35
C GLN A 184 -7.74 -3.10 -32.47
N VAL A 185 -8.92 -3.04 -31.84
CA VAL A 185 -9.29 -2.00 -30.88
C VAL A 185 -9.20 -2.61 -29.49
N TRP A 186 -8.24 -2.11 -28.70
CA TRP A 186 -8.01 -2.58 -27.35
C TRP A 186 -8.69 -1.67 -26.33
N SER A 187 -9.24 -2.28 -25.29
CA SER A 187 -9.80 -1.58 -24.14
C SER A 187 -8.75 -0.77 -23.38
N GLU A 188 -9.22 0.06 -22.43
CA GLU A 188 -8.36 0.55 -21.37
C GLU A 188 -7.72 -0.62 -20.58
N LEU A 189 -6.66 -0.32 -19.84
CA LEU A 189 -6.05 -1.31 -18.96
C LEU A 189 -6.93 -1.48 -17.72
N THR A 190 -7.65 -2.60 -17.63
CA THR A 190 -8.62 -2.85 -16.57
C THR A 190 -8.19 -4.03 -15.72
N TRP A 191 -8.55 -4.00 -14.43
CA TRP A 191 -8.33 -5.12 -13.53
C TRP A 191 -9.36 -6.22 -13.76
N GLY A 192 -8.91 -7.46 -13.91
CA GLY A 192 -9.78 -8.64 -14.02
C GLY A 192 -9.18 -9.73 -14.92
N LYS A 193 -8.65 -9.34 -16.08
CA LYS A 193 -8.17 -10.27 -17.11
C LYS A 193 -7.13 -11.28 -16.61
N TYR A 194 -6.18 -10.83 -15.78
CA TYR A 194 -5.10 -11.67 -15.25
C TYR A 194 -5.22 -11.88 -13.74
N ARG A 195 -6.43 -11.82 -13.20
CA ARG A 195 -6.71 -11.96 -11.76
C ARG A 195 -6.15 -13.25 -11.17
N ASP A 196 -6.26 -14.36 -11.89
CA ASP A 196 -5.83 -15.69 -11.44
C ASP A 196 -4.30 -15.84 -11.38
N GLU A 197 -3.57 -14.97 -12.07
CA GLU A 197 -2.09 -14.94 -12.09
C GLU A 197 -1.52 -13.83 -11.19
N GLN A 198 -2.39 -13.04 -10.55
CA GLN A 198 -2.01 -11.87 -9.77
C GLN A 198 -1.12 -12.25 -8.58
N ASN A 199 0.02 -11.57 -8.45
CA ASN A 199 0.97 -11.75 -7.36
C ASN A 199 1.39 -10.43 -6.68
N VAL A 200 0.86 -9.29 -7.15
CA VAL A 200 1.03 -7.97 -6.54
C VAL A 200 -0.34 -7.38 -6.20
N PHE A 201 -0.52 -6.97 -4.95
CA PHE A 201 -1.81 -6.55 -4.38
C PHE A 201 -1.69 -5.23 -3.63
N TYR A 202 -2.45 -4.21 -4.03
CA TYR A 202 -2.47 -2.90 -3.36
C TYR A 202 -3.67 -2.83 -2.40
N LEU A 203 -3.47 -3.26 -1.16
CA LEU A 203 -4.51 -3.45 -0.14
C LEU A 203 -5.29 -2.17 0.20
N HIS A 204 -4.65 -1.01 0.11
CA HIS A 204 -5.27 0.30 0.36
C HIS A 204 -5.39 1.13 -0.92
N GLY A 205 -5.22 0.48 -2.09
CA GLY A 205 -5.15 1.11 -3.39
C GLY A 205 -3.77 1.72 -3.68
N ALA A 206 -3.63 2.33 -4.86
CA ALA A 206 -2.41 3.00 -5.30
C ALA A 206 -2.74 4.06 -6.35
N LEU A 207 -1.87 5.05 -6.48
CA LEU A 207 -2.03 6.18 -7.41
C LEU A 207 -2.43 5.82 -8.86
N PRO A 208 -1.99 4.69 -9.46
CA PRO A 208 -2.39 4.33 -10.81
C PRO A 208 -3.81 3.78 -10.93
N PHE A 209 -4.45 3.35 -9.85
CA PHE A 209 -5.73 2.64 -9.90
C PHE A 209 -6.90 3.59 -9.69
N PHE A 210 -7.89 3.54 -10.57
CA PHE A 210 -9.10 4.37 -10.55
C PHE A 210 -10.33 3.49 -10.63
N ASP A 211 -11.40 3.89 -9.95
CA ASP A 211 -12.71 3.25 -10.01
C ASP A 211 -13.64 4.13 -10.85
N ASN A 212 -14.11 3.62 -12.00
CA ASN A 212 -15.07 4.33 -12.85
C ASN A 212 -16.54 3.98 -12.55
N GLY A 213 -16.78 3.19 -11.49
CA GLY A 213 -18.09 2.72 -11.06
C GLY A 213 -18.53 1.38 -11.66
N ILE A 214 -17.88 0.92 -12.73
CA ILE A 214 -18.13 -0.40 -13.35
C ILE A 214 -16.90 -1.28 -13.19
N GLU A 215 -15.73 -0.74 -13.51
CA GLU A 215 -14.45 -1.44 -13.54
C GLU A 215 -13.36 -0.63 -12.83
N VAL A 216 -12.31 -1.33 -12.45
CA VAL A 216 -11.08 -0.71 -11.95
C VAL A 216 -10.10 -0.54 -13.09
N ILE A 217 -9.84 0.71 -13.45
CA ILE A 217 -8.88 1.08 -14.50
C ILE A 217 -7.52 1.35 -13.88
N LYS A 218 -6.46 0.93 -14.55
CA LYS A 218 -5.09 1.24 -14.18
C LYS A 218 -4.45 2.17 -15.22
N GLU A 219 -3.97 3.30 -14.76
CA GLU A 219 -3.16 4.21 -15.55
C GLU A 219 -1.75 3.68 -15.77
N GLU A 220 -1.23 3.91 -16.97
CA GLU A 220 0.12 3.54 -17.37
C GLU A 220 0.79 4.68 -18.16
N TYR A 221 2.11 4.57 -18.32
CA TYR A 221 2.87 5.47 -19.19
C TYR A 221 2.41 5.34 -20.63
N ASP A 222 2.32 6.47 -21.34
CA ASP A 222 2.19 6.50 -22.79
C ASP A 222 3.42 7.19 -23.42
N ILE A 223 3.48 7.24 -24.76
CA ILE A 223 4.61 7.79 -25.52
C ILE A 223 4.81 9.30 -25.26
N TYR A 224 3.75 10.02 -24.86
CA TYR A 224 3.68 11.47 -24.82
C TYR A 224 3.57 12.05 -23.40
N ASN A 225 3.11 11.25 -22.43
CA ASN A 225 2.78 11.71 -21.07
C ASN A 225 3.36 10.78 -20.00
N TYR A 226 3.89 11.41 -18.96
CA TYR A 226 4.27 10.68 -17.75
C TYR A 226 3.02 10.25 -16.97
N LEU A 227 3.14 9.12 -16.27
CA LEU A 227 2.06 8.57 -15.46
C LEU A 227 1.44 9.60 -14.48
N LEU A 228 2.27 10.40 -13.81
CA LEU A 228 1.78 11.45 -12.91
C LEU A 228 0.97 12.54 -13.62
N GLN A 229 1.28 12.86 -14.89
CA GLN A 229 0.50 13.82 -15.67
C GLN A 229 -0.89 13.26 -16.01
N LYS A 230 -0.98 11.98 -16.38
CA LYS A 230 -2.28 11.32 -16.66
C LYS A 230 -3.14 11.22 -15.40
N ILE A 231 -2.53 10.83 -14.27
CA ILE A 231 -3.19 10.82 -12.96
C ILE A 231 -3.71 12.21 -12.62
N SER A 232 -2.92 13.26 -12.89
CA SER A 232 -3.33 14.64 -12.65
C SER A 232 -4.54 15.05 -13.49
N ALA A 233 -4.52 14.73 -14.78
CA ALA A 233 -5.62 15.03 -15.69
C ALA A 233 -6.93 14.33 -15.28
N ARG A 234 -6.86 13.12 -14.72
CA ARG A 234 -8.02 12.44 -14.12
C ARG A 234 -8.51 13.16 -12.87
N MET A 235 -7.61 13.50 -11.94
CA MET A 235 -7.96 14.21 -10.72
C MET A 235 -8.61 15.58 -10.99
N GLU A 236 -8.16 16.30 -12.03
CA GLU A 236 -8.75 17.57 -12.46
C GLU A 236 -10.17 17.41 -13.01
N LYS A 237 -10.52 16.23 -13.53
CA LYS A 237 -11.89 15.87 -13.97
C LYS A 237 -12.77 15.35 -12.82
N GLY A 238 -12.24 15.25 -11.61
CA GLY A 238 -12.95 14.70 -10.45
C GLY A 238 -12.87 13.18 -10.33
N GLU A 239 -12.03 12.52 -11.11
CA GLU A 239 -11.72 11.10 -10.99
C GLU A 239 -10.54 10.92 -10.03
N TYR A 240 -10.75 10.22 -8.93
CA TYR A 240 -9.72 10.06 -7.90
C TYR A 240 -9.19 8.63 -7.85
N PRO A 241 -7.89 8.45 -7.57
CA PRO A 241 -7.34 7.11 -7.37
C PRO A 241 -8.05 6.38 -6.23
N ILE A 242 -8.14 5.06 -6.36
CA ILE A 242 -8.55 4.15 -5.29
C ILE A 242 -7.55 4.33 -4.14
N PHE A 243 -8.07 4.82 -3.02
CA PHE A 243 -7.25 5.31 -1.92
C PHE A 243 -7.99 5.18 -0.59
N VAL A 244 -7.55 4.23 0.25
CA VAL A 244 -8.12 3.95 1.58
C VAL A 244 -7.23 4.57 2.64
N THR A 245 -7.52 5.80 3.05
CA THR A 245 -6.67 6.47 4.06
C THR A 245 -7.36 6.84 5.36
N ALA A 246 -8.68 6.98 5.36
CA ALA A 246 -9.42 7.49 6.50
C ALA A 246 -10.04 6.36 7.34
N GLY A 247 -10.23 6.68 8.62
CA GLY A 247 -11.00 5.88 9.56
C GLY A 247 -10.24 4.81 10.35
N ASP A 248 -10.90 4.28 11.37
CA ASP A 248 -10.42 3.12 12.11
C ASP A 248 -10.35 1.85 11.22
N GLY A 249 -9.84 0.75 11.78
CA GLY A 249 -9.76 -0.52 11.03
C GLY A 249 -11.10 -0.98 10.43
N GLN A 250 -12.23 -0.68 11.07
CA GLN A 250 -13.56 -1.07 10.57
C GLN A 250 -14.01 -0.18 9.41
N GLN A 251 -13.80 1.14 9.48
CA GLN A 251 -14.12 2.06 8.41
C GLN A 251 -13.28 1.79 7.16
N LYS A 252 -11.97 1.50 7.33
CA LYS A 252 -11.11 1.05 6.24
C LYS A 252 -11.61 -0.25 5.63
N LEU A 253 -11.98 -1.22 6.47
CA LEU A 253 -12.54 -2.50 6.01
C LEU A 253 -13.84 -2.31 5.23
N GLN A 254 -14.74 -1.43 5.67
CA GLN A 254 -15.95 -1.10 4.93
C GLN A 254 -15.59 -0.54 3.54
N HIS A 255 -14.68 0.43 3.45
CA HIS A 255 -14.27 0.98 2.16
C HIS A 255 -13.65 -0.08 1.24
N ILE A 256 -12.80 -0.96 1.79
CA ILE A 256 -12.24 -2.12 1.08
C ILE A 256 -13.35 -3.01 0.52
N MET A 257 -14.37 -3.33 1.32
CA MET A 257 -15.47 -4.23 0.94
C MET A 257 -16.45 -3.63 -0.09
N HIS A 258 -16.43 -2.32 -0.30
CA HIS A 258 -17.26 -1.65 -1.31
C HIS A 258 -16.55 -1.49 -2.67
N ASN A 259 -15.28 -1.86 -2.77
CA ASN A 259 -14.54 -1.85 -4.03
C ASN A 259 -14.06 -3.27 -4.36
N GLN A 260 -14.39 -3.77 -5.55
CA GLN A 260 -14.15 -5.16 -5.92
C GLN A 260 -12.65 -5.52 -5.95
N TYR A 261 -11.80 -4.61 -6.42
CA TYR A 261 -10.35 -4.80 -6.45
C TYR A 261 -9.76 -4.89 -5.03
N LEU A 262 -10.14 -3.95 -4.15
CA LEU A 262 -9.66 -3.94 -2.78
C LEU A 262 -10.15 -5.16 -1.99
N THR A 263 -11.42 -5.54 -2.20
CA THR A 263 -11.99 -6.77 -1.63
C THR A 263 -11.15 -7.98 -2.02
N TYR A 264 -10.84 -8.13 -3.30
CA TYR A 264 -10.00 -9.23 -3.78
C TYR A 264 -8.61 -9.22 -3.12
N CYS A 265 -7.95 -8.07 -3.09
CA CYS A 265 -6.63 -7.95 -2.45
C CYS A 265 -6.68 -8.35 -0.96
N TYR A 266 -7.74 -7.97 -0.25
CA TYR A 266 -7.93 -8.31 1.16
C TYR A 266 -8.23 -9.81 1.35
N GLU A 267 -9.05 -10.41 0.49
CA GLU A 267 -9.35 -11.84 0.51
C GLU A 267 -8.10 -12.68 0.24
N GLU A 268 -7.25 -12.27 -0.70
CA GLU A 268 -5.96 -12.91 -0.98
C GLU A 268 -5.03 -12.87 0.23
N LEU A 269 -4.99 -11.76 0.98
CA LEU A 269 -4.26 -11.71 2.24
C LEU A 269 -4.88 -12.66 3.29
N CYS A 270 -6.21 -12.74 3.38
CA CYS A 270 -6.91 -13.65 4.28
C CYS A 270 -6.70 -15.14 3.94
N GLY A 271 -6.51 -15.45 2.66
CA GLY A 271 -6.29 -16.79 2.14
C GLY A 271 -4.81 -17.23 2.16
N THR A 272 -3.89 -16.30 2.45
CA THR A 272 -2.45 -16.53 2.38
C THR A 272 -1.98 -17.66 3.29
N GLU A 273 -1.02 -18.45 2.80
CA GLU A 273 -0.44 -19.59 3.52
C GLU A 273 1.08 -19.41 3.67
N GLY A 274 1.75 -20.35 4.34
CA GLY A 274 3.21 -20.28 4.44
C GLY A 274 3.68 -19.26 5.48
N SER A 275 4.41 -18.23 5.07
CA SER A 275 4.95 -17.21 5.98
C SER A 275 4.83 -15.80 5.40
N LEU A 276 4.62 -14.80 6.27
CA LEU A 276 4.51 -13.39 5.87
C LEU A 276 5.70 -12.60 6.41
N VAL A 277 6.36 -11.81 5.59
CA VAL A 277 7.43 -10.88 6.00
C VAL A 277 6.92 -9.47 5.82
N THR A 278 7.08 -8.60 6.81
CA THR A 278 6.68 -7.20 6.71
C THR A 278 7.90 -6.28 6.64
N PHE A 279 7.85 -5.29 5.75
CA PHE A 279 8.85 -4.23 5.68
C PHE A 279 8.15 -2.87 5.70
N GLY A 280 8.53 -2.01 6.63
CA GLY A 280 7.98 -0.66 6.74
C GLY A 280 6.55 -0.61 7.26
N PHE A 281 6.07 -1.68 7.89
CA PHE A 281 4.71 -1.81 8.40
C PHE A 281 4.72 -2.10 9.91
N ASN A 282 4.16 -1.19 10.71
CA ASN A 282 4.25 -1.23 12.18
C ASN A 282 2.94 -1.63 12.88
N PHE A 283 1.87 -1.94 12.13
CA PHE A 283 0.57 -2.34 12.70
C PHE A 283 -0.02 -1.32 13.69
N GLY A 284 -0.19 -0.08 13.22
CA GLY A 284 -0.78 0.98 14.03
C GLY A 284 -2.24 0.70 14.38
N SER A 285 -2.85 1.57 15.19
CA SER A 285 -4.28 1.46 15.56
C SER A 285 -5.22 1.49 14.35
N CYS A 286 -4.80 2.10 13.23
CA CYS A 286 -5.57 2.17 11.99
C CYS A 286 -5.36 0.94 11.07
N ASP A 287 -4.63 -0.08 11.53
CA ASP A 287 -4.26 -1.27 10.74
C ASP A 287 -4.85 -2.58 11.30
N GLU A 288 -5.82 -2.51 12.21
CA GLU A 288 -6.39 -3.70 12.87
C GLU A 288 -7.04 -4.68 11.88
N HIS A 289 -7.59 -4.19 10.76
CA HIS A 289 -8.13 -5.04 9.70
C HIS A 289 -7.08 -5.93 9.03
N ILE A 290 -5.81 -5.49 8.98
CA ILE A 290 -4.69 -6.29 8.48
C ILE A 290 -4.32 -7.38 9.49
N ILE A 291 -4.34 -7.08 10.80
CA ILE A 291 -4.19 -8.09 11.84
C ILE A 291 -5.30 -9.15 11.73
N ASP A 292 -6.54 -8.72 11.51
CA ASP A 292 -7.68 -9.61 11.31
C ASP A 292 -7.51 -10.50 10.07
N ALA A 293 -7.01 -9.96 8.96
CA ALA A 293 -6.71 -10.74 7.75
C ALA A 293 -5.65 -11.81 8.01
N ILE A 294 -4.54 -11.43 8.64
CA ILE A 294 -3.46 -12.35 9.05
C ILE A 294 -4.00 -13.44 9.99
N ASN A 295 -4.91 -13.07 10.88
CA ASN A 295 -5.55 -13.97 11.83
C ASN A 295 -6.53 -14.96 11.18
N LYS A 296 -7.19 -14.57 10.08
CA LYS A 296 -7.96 -15.48 9.23
C LYS A 296 -7.04 -16.46 8.50
N ALA A 297 -5.95 -15.95 7.91
CA ALA A 297 -4.92 -16.72 7.21
C ALA A 297 -4.19 -17.74 8.11
N ALA A 298 -4.04 -17.41 9.40
CA ALA A 298 -3.39 -18.28 10.38
C ALA A 298 -4.13 -19.60 10.63
N LYS A 299 -5.43 -19.72 10.28
CA LYS A 299 -6.35 -20.88 10.43
C LYS A 299 -6.19 -21.69 11.74
N HIS A 300 -7.29 -21.86 12.49
CA HIS A 300 -7.22 -22.56 13.79
C HIS A 300 -7.07 -24.08 13.64
N GLY A 301 -6.21 -24.67 14.49
CA GLY A 301 -6.04 -26.13 14.62
C GLY A 301 -4.66 -26.64 14.23
N ARG A 302 -4.15 -27.62 15.00
CA ARG A 302 -2.84 -28.26 14.77
C ARG A 302 -2.78 -29.11 13.49
N LYS A 303 -3.95 -29.48 12.93
CA LYS A 303 -4.07 -30.38 11.77
C LYS A 303 -4.27 -29.67 10.43
N VAL A 304 -4.45 -28.35 10.42
CA VAL A 304 -4.58 -27.56 9.19
C VAL A 304 -3.18 -27.39 8.58
N LYS A 305 -2.96 -28.00 7.42
CA LYS A 305 -1.66 -27.96 6.69
C LYS A 305 -1.50 -26.66 5.89
N ASP A 306 -2.62 -26.13 5.45
CA ASP A 306 -2.67 -25.05 4.46
C ASP A 306 -2.96 -23.76 5.23
N LYS A 307 -1.98 -23.17 5.90
CA LYS A 307 -2.16 -22.00 6.79
C LYS A 307 -0.93 -21.09 6.85
N LEU A 308 -1.13 -19.88 7.34
CA LEU A 308 -0.04 -18.97 7.67
C LEU A 308 0.64 -19.41 8.99
N TRP A 309 1.85 -19.93 8.88
CA TRP A 309 2.60 -20.52 9.99
C TRP A 309 3.26 -19.48 10.88
N SER A 310 3.85 -18.46 10.26
CA SER A 310 4.66 -17.47 10.95
C SER A 310 4.71 -16.16 10.20
N MET A 311 4.98 -15.10 10.95
CA MET A 311 5.24 -13.78 10.41
C MET A 311 6.60 -13.25 10.91
N TYR A 312 7.27 -12.46 10.08
CA TYR A 312 8.53 -11.78 10.38
C TYR A 312 8.29 -10.27 10.26
N ILE A 313 8.34 -9.56 11.38
CA ILE A 313 8.06 -8.12 11.43
C ILE A 313 9.36 -7.33 11.46
N GLY A 314 9.56 -6.48 10.46
CA GLY A 314 10.70 -5.57 10.39
C GLY A 314 10.52 -4.37 11.33
N VAL A 315 11.39 -4.25 12.32
CA VAL A 315 11.43 -3.11 13.26
C VAL A 315 12.62 -2.20 12.98
N TYR A 316 12.47 -0.89 13.16
CA TYR A 316 13.50 0.12 12.86
C TYR A 316 14.12 0.74 14.11
N SER A 317 13.43 0.65 15.24
CA SER A 317 13.83 1.23 16.52
C SER A 317 13.47 0.34 17.72
N ASN A 318 13.99 0.69 18.90
CA ASN A 318 13.63 0.02 20.15
C ASN A 318 12.16 0.25 20.51
N ASP A 319 11.57 1.37 20.13
CA ASP A 319 10.17 1.67 20.44
C ASP A 319 9.23 0.90 19.51
N ASP A 320 9.57 0.73 18.23
CA ASP A 320 8.87 -0.21 17.33
C ASP A 320 8.92 -1.62 17.90
N ARG A 321 10.09 -2.06 18.36
CA ARG A 321 10.24 -3.38 18.99
C ARG A 321 9.33 -3.54 20.20
N LYS A 322 9.30 -2.58 21.12
CA LYS A 322 8.42 -2.63 22.29
C LYS A 322 6.95 -2.68 21.87
N HIS A 323 6.57 -1.87 20.89
CA HIS A 323 5.22 -1.85 20.35
C HIS A 323 4.82 -3.23 19.80
N ILE A 324 5.65 -3.83 18.93
CA ILE A 324 5.40 -5.16 18.37
C ILE A 324 5.39 -6.24 19.46
N GLU A 325 6.25 -6.16 20.47
CA GLU A 325 6.23 -7.06 21.64
C GLU A 325 4.94 -6.93 22.46
N GLN A 326 4.33 -5.74 22.54
CA GLN A 326 3.05 -5.52 23.22
C GLN A 326 1.84 -6.05 22.44
N ILE A 327 1.87 -5.97 21.10
CA ILE A 327 0.75 -6.44 20.26
C ILE A 327 0.90 -7.88 19.78
N ALA A 328 1.99 -8.57 20.15
CA ALA A 328 2.30 -9.93 19.69
C ALA A 328 1.15 -10.92 19.94
N ASP A 329 0.46 -10.80 21.08
CA ASP A 329 -0.65 -11.67 21.47
C ASP A 329 -1.93 -11.45 20.63
N LYS A 330 -2.01 -10.34 19.86
CA LYS A 330 -3.09 -10.15 18.89
C LYS A 330 -2.98 -11.12 17.69
N PHE A 331 -1.78 -11.67 17.43
CA PHE A 331 -1.55 -12.54 16.27
C PHE A 331 -1.73 -14.02 16.63
N LYS A 332 -2.42 -14.74 15.74
CA LYS A 332 -2.68 -16.19 15.87
C LYS A 332 -1.60 -17.09 15.25
N CYS A 333 -0.68 -16.49 14.50
CA CYS A 333 0.49 -17.17 13.95
C CYS A 333 1.75 -16.86 14.76
N LYS A 334 2.85 -17.58 14.51
CA LYS A 334 4.10 -17.35 15.24
C LYS A 334 4.77 -16.04 14.80
N VAL A 335 4.99 -15.11 15.73
CA VAL A 335 5.65 -13.82 15.47
C VAL A 335 7.16 -13.92 15.66
N HIS A 336 7.90 -13.45 14.66
CA HIS A 336 9.33 -13.18 14.67
C HIS A 336 9.56 -11.68 14.44
N ILE A 337 10.63 -11.13 14.99
CA ILE A 337 11.03 -9.73 14.76
C ILE A 337 12.45 -9.69 14.20
N TYR A 338 12.69 -8.80 13.24
CA TYR A 338 14.02 -8.60 12.68
C TYR A 338 14.34 -7.11 12.51
N ASP A 339 15.63 -6.78 12.55
CA ASP A 339 16.11 -5.43 12.28
C ASP A 339 15.97 -5.11 10.78
N ALA A 340 14.97 -4.28 10.44
CA ALA A 340 14.66 -3.92 9.07
C ALA A 340 15.81 -3.15 8.39
N THR A 341 16.68 -2.48 9.15
CA THR A 341 17.82 -1.73 8.58
C THR A 341 18.87 -2.64 7.96
N THR A 342 18.90 -3.92 8.36
CA THR A 342 19.83 -4.93 7.82
C THR A 342 19.41 -5.45 6.44
N ALA A 343 18.18 -5.18 5.98
CA ALA A 343 17.71 -5.63 4.67
C ALA A 343 18.30 -4.83 3.50
N ASN A 344 18.68 -3.56 3.74
CA ASN A 344 19.25 -2.64 2.75
C ASN A 344 18.55 -2.70 1.37
N ILE A 345 17.22 -2.60 1.38
CA ILE A 345 16.39 -2.86 0.18
C ILE A 345 16.67 -1.89 -0.97
N TRP A 346 17.18 -0.70 -0.70
CA TRP A 346 17.53 0.32 -1.70
C TRP A 346 19.03 0.37 -2.02
N GLY A 347 19.84 -0.55 -1.50
CA GLY A 347 21.28 -0.62 -1.82
C GLY A 347 22.12 0.55 -1.30
N ILE A 348 21.56 1.41 -0.43
CA ILE A 348 22.28 2.55 0.14
C ILE A 348 23.19 2.04 1.24
N LYS A 349 24.52 2.08 1.02
CA LYS A 349 25.46 1.95 2.13
C LYS A 349 25.28 3.17 3.04
N LYS A 350 24.63 3.01 4.19
CA LYS A 350 24.67 4.03 5.24
C LYS A 350 26.15 4.30 5.54
N SER A 351 26.63 5.52 5.29
CA SER A 351 27.89 5.92 5.89
C SER A 351 27.67 5.83 7.39
N LYS A 352 28.57 5.13 8.09
CA LYS A 352 28.62 5.19 9.55
C LYS A 352 28.86 6.67 9.87
N THR A 353 27.84 7.33 10.41
CA THR A 353 27.98 8.61 11.11
C THR A 353 27.88 8.32 12.59
#